data_AF-A0A2T7BEE6-F1
#
_entry.id   AF-A0A2T7BEE6-F1
#
_cell.length_a   1.000
_cell.length_b   1.000
_cell.length_c   1.000
_cell.angle_alpha   90.00
_cell.angle_beta   90.00
_cell.angle_gamma   90.00
#
_symmetry.space_group_name_H-M   'P 1'
#
loop_
_entity.id
_entity.type
_entity.pdbx_description
1 polymer ?
#
loop_
_entity_poly.entity_id
_entity_poly.type
_entity_poly.pdbx_seq_one_letter_code
_entity_poly.pdbx_strand_id
1 'polypeptide(L)'
;MIVVLKKYVSALLMSVALAGSARAQSGNGNLQPVAEIKKIGDKLIRETPFAYRLVVPARNPRFNGLCFVDFGKNFGTGKPAVAYAFTQLTVARDTTLTIEIAHNDACKVWCNGQLVYEKSGHPDIAIERDERSMALPGSFRVPLHQGSNDLLVKSATSGKAWCVFLQPPSEQDAVLAVAREYPELGLQHTRNVDTSVAAVSNWLLAGPFAPGIDGVHAPEKEFRFGYMYPGLTGAVTWTIPKTDVLGDVINARPWGTTYQWNYHNGGVAWAMQQLGEMTGEKKYDQWATHFCDFQMEGIPFVDYQVNKLRAYNAANAMVINSKLLDFTLAPSLPLIYRLRKEKGFRNEAVYRDYIARMMDYAKTGQLRSPGYTNYARTTPEVYTVWVDDMFMGIPFLVQAGLYANDAAQRKWFLDDAANQLLDFTKQVWDKDARLFMHAHYSSRPQVKLPYWSRANGWAIWAMTEVLMALPPEHPRYKAILALYRDFSSSLVRYQSPEGFWHNVINRDDSPVEVSGTAIFTMAMARGVRMGWLDKKKFTPVVEKGWKATASEIDDDGTVHKICVGTMCSEDVNYYMHRPFYDDDTHGSFAVIFAGMEVQKMLDQQKKQ
;
A
#
# COMPACT_ATOMS: atom_id res chain seq x y z
N MET A 1 11.08 -28.77 61.64
CA MET A 1 10.53 -30.11 61.32
C MET A 1 10.68 -30.31 59.82
N ILE A 2 11.79 -30.91 59.40
CA ILE A 2 11.93 -32.36 59.15
C ILE A 2 11.14 -32.75 57.89
N VAL A 3 11.79 -32.75 56.72
CA VAL A 3 12.40 -33.93 56.00
C VAL A 3 11.28 -34.72 55.29
N VAL A 4 11.30 -35.01 53.98
CA VAL A 4 12.22 -35.80 53.13
C VAL A 4 11.81 -35.50 51.65
N LEU A 5 12.59 -35.54 50.57
CA LEU A 5 13.66 -36.47 50.19
C LEU A 5 14.52 -35.91 49.04
N LYS A 6 15.83 -36.15 49.16
CA LYS A 6 16.95 -35.91 48.25
C LYS A 6 16.93 -36.82 47.01
N LYS A 7 17.59 -36.40 45.92
CA LYS A 7 18.82 -37.06 45.40
C LYS A 7 19.59 -36.19 44.38
N TYR A 8 20.85 -35.92 44.74
CA TYR A 8 21.97 -35.41 43.92
C TYR A 8 22.52 -36.57 43.04
N VAL A 9 23.32 -36.43 41.96
CA VAL A 9 24.71 -35.91 41.87
C VAL A 9 25.14 -35.88 40.39
N SER A 10 25.66 -34.72 39.97
CA SER A 10 26.85 -34.37 39.17
C SER A 10 27.47 -35.25 38.05
N ALA A 11 27.75 -34.54 36.94
CA ALA A 11 28.96 -34.47 36.11
C ALA A 11 29.51 -35.72 35.38
N LEU A 12 29.50 -35.67 34.04
CA LEU A 12 30.69 -35.98 33.24
C LEU A 12 30.64 -35.31 31.84
N LEU A 13 31.81 -34.84 31.41
CA LEU A 13 32.11 -34.25 30.11
C LEU A 13 31.71 -35.17 28.94
N MET A 14 31.10 -34.57 27.91
CA MET A 14 31.48 -34.83 26.52
C MET A 14 31.07 -33.63 25.66
N SER A 15 32.04 -32.75 25.45
CA SER A 15 32.10 -31.85 24.32
C SER A 15 32.08 -32.66 23.03
N VAL A 16 30.94 -32.70 22.33
CA VAL A 16 30.89 -33.03 20.90
C VAL A 16 30.70 -31.72 20.16
N ALA A 17 31.84 -31.15 19.77
CA ALA A 17 31.90 -30.21 18.68
C ALA A 17 31.49 -30.94 17.40
N LEU A 18 30.21 -30.88 17.04
CA LEU A 18 29.80 -31.07 15.66
C LEU A 18 30.01 -29.73 14.96
N ALA A 19 31.27 -29.53 14.55
CA ALA A 19 31.60 -28.68 13.43
C ALA A 19 30.72 -29.14 12.26
N GLY A 20 29.67 -28.36 11.97
CA GLY A 20 28.91 -28.48 10.74
C GLY A 20 29.83 -28.11 9.59
N SER A 21 30.54 -29.12 9.09
CA SER A 21 31.34 -29.07 7.88
C SER A 21 30.52 -28.39 6.79
N ALA A 22 31.07 -27.29 6.28
CA ALA A 22 30.66 -26.69 5.03
C ALA A 22 30.48 -27.79 3.98
N ARG A 23 29.24 -28.06 3.57
CA ARG A 23 28.97 -28.72 2.31
C ARG A 23 29.22 -27.71 1.21
N ALA A 24 30.49 -27.55 0.85
CA ALA A 24 30.85 -27.20 -0.50
C ALA A 24 30.45 -28.39 -1.40
N GLN A 25 29.18 -28.43 -1.82
CA GLN A 25 28.79 -29.20 -2.98
C GLN A 25 29.21 -28.40 -4.21
N SER A 26 30.44 -28.62 -4.65
CA SER A 26 30.79 -28.47 -6.06
C SER A 26 30.01 -29.54 -6.84
N GLY A 27 28.91 -29.13 -7.44
CA GLY A 27 28.12 -29.98 -8.31
C GLY A 27 27.11 -29.12 -9.05
N ASN A 28 26.89 -29.42 -10.32
CA ASN A 28 25.76 -28.96 -11.11
C ASN A 28 24.44 -29.44 -10.47
N GLY A 29 24.09 -28.90 -9.31
CA GLY A 29 22.77 -29.03 -8.72
C GLY A 29 21.80 -28.44 -9.71
N ASN A 30 20.97 -29.30 -10.28
CA ASN A 30 19.94 -28.93 -11.24
C ASN A 30 19.10 -27.83 -10.57
N LEU A 31 19.14 -26.60 -11.10
CA LEU A 31 18.61 -25.40 -10.43
C LEU A 31 17.10 -25.45 -10.11
N GLN A 32 16.40 -26.45 -10.66
CA GLN A 32 14.97 -26.74 -10.56
C GLN A 32 14.07 -25.52 -10.25
N PRO A 33 14.15 -24.42 -11.02
CA PRO A 33 13.48 -23.18 -10.62
C PRO A 33 11.97 -23.32 -10.46
N VAL A 34 11.34 -24.11 -11.33
CA VAL A 34 9.90 -24.38 -11.26
C VAL A 34 9.51 -25.12 -9.99
N ALA A 35 10.33 -26.06 -9.51
CA ALA A 35 10.01 -26.80 -8.29
C ALA A 35 9.96 -25.87 -7.07
N GLU A 36 10.90 -24.93 -6.97
CA GLU A 36 10.95 -23.98 -5.85
C GLU A 36 9.77 -23.00 -5.87
N ILE A 37 9.46 -22.38 -7.01
CA ILE A 37 8.34 -21.42 -7.09
C ILE A 37 6.97 -22.08 -6.93
N LYS A 38 6.85 -23.38 -7.22
CA LYS A 38 5.63 -24.15 -6.94
C LYS A 38 5.36 -24.25 -5.43
N LYS A 39 6.39 -24.30 -4.58
CA LYS A 39 6.21 -24.27 -3.11
C LYS A 39 5.46 -23.01 -2.68
N ILE A 40 5.84 -21.85 -3.22
CA ILE A 40 5.17 -20.56 -2.99
C ILE A 40 3.72 -20.60 -3.49
N GLY A 41 3.50 -21.05 -4.72
CA GLY A 41 2.15 -21.17 -5.29
C GLY A 41 1.24 -22.09 -4.48
N ASP A 42 1.77 -23.23 -4.02
CA ASP A 42 1.04 -24.17 -3.18
C ASP A 42 0.71 -23.59 -1.80
N LYS A 43 1.62 -22.80 -1.21
CA LYS A 43 1.35 -22.06 0.03
C LYS A 43 0.23 -21.05 -0.13
N LEU A 44 0.26 -20.25 -1.20
CA LEU A 44 -0.79 -19.28 -1.52
C LEU A 44 -2.17 -19.95 -1.64
N ILE A 45 -2.23 -21.12 -2.27
CA ILE A 45 -3.47 -21.91 -2.39
C ILE A 45 -3.96 -22.41 -1.03
N ARG A 46 -3.06 -22.89 -0.17
CA ARG A 46 -3.43 -23.38 1.17
C ARG A 46 -3.92 -22.27 2.11
N GLU A 47 -3.36 -21.07 2.01
CA GLU A 47 -3.50 -20.05 3.05
C GLU A 47 -4.43 -18.88 2.69
N THR A 48 -4.83 -18.73 1.42
CA THR A 48 -5.63 -17.58 0.99
C THR A 48 -7.13 -17.89 1.03
N PRO A 49 -7.91 -17.25 1.92
CA PRO A 49 -9.31 -17.61 2.12
C PRO A 49 -10.29 -16.96 1.13
N PHE A 50 -9.92 -15.85 0.47
CA PHE A 50 -10.82 -15.05 -0.38
C PHE A 50 -12.18 -14.76 0.27
N ALA A 51 -12.15 -14.27 1.51
CA ALA A 51 -13.35 -13.93 2.27
C ALA A 51 -13.13 -12.68 3.13
N TYR A 52 -14.23 -12.02 3.47
CA TYR A 52 -14.28 -11.01 4.53
C TYR A 52 -14.73 -11.65 5.84
N ARG A 53 -14.17 -11.20 6.96
CA ARG A 53 -14.73 -11.39 8.30
C ARG A 53 -15.46 -10.13 8.73
N LEU A 54 -16.54 -10.28 9.50
CA LEU A 54 -17.24 -9.15 10.07
C LEU A 54 -16.51 -8.66 11.33
N VAL A 55 -16.29 -7.35 11.41
CA VAL A 55 -15.62 -6.70 12.53
C VAL A 55 -16.39 -5.47 12.98
N VAL A 56 -16.26 -5.15 14.26
CA VAL A 56 -16.55 -3.81 14.77
C VAL A 56 -15.30 -2.95 14.52
N PRO A 57 -15.41 -1.75 13.92
CA PRO A 57 -14.26 -0.89 13.68
C PRO A 57 -13.44 -0.71 14.97
N ALA A 58 -12.15 -1.04 14.91
CA ALA A 58 -11.27 -0.84 16.04
C ALA A 58 -11.15 0.66 16.35
N ARG A 59 -11.24 1.01 17.63
CA ARG A 59 -10.96 2.36 18.11
C ARG A 59 -9.49 2.69 17.86
N ASN A 60 -9.20 3.81 17.19
CA ASN A 60 -7.87 4.40 17.19
C ASN A 60 -7.74 5.36 18.39
N PRO A 61 -6.89 5.06 19.40
CA PRO A 61 -6.74 5.89 20.58
C PRO A 61 -5.83 7.11 20.34
N ARG A 62 -5.37 7.37 19.11
CA ARG A 62 -4.51 8.51 18.78
C ARG A 62 -5.19 9.42 17.77
N PHE A 63 -5.00 10.73 17.94
CA PHE A 63 -5.45 11.74 16.97
C PHE A 63 -4.40 11.92 15.85
N ASN A 64 -4.13 10.85 15.11
CA ASN A 64 -3.09 10.77 14.07
C ASN A 64 -3.66 10.51 12.66
N GLY A 65 -4.96 10.75 12.45
CA GLY A 65 -5.62 10.56 11.17
C GLY A 65 -7.07 11.05 11.21
N LEU A 66 -7.81 10.81 10.12
CA LEU A 66 -9.21 11.22 10.01
C LEU A 66 -10.09 10.53 11.03
N CYS A 67 -10.79 11.33 11.84
CA CYS A 67 -11.90 10.90 12.65
C CYS A 67 -13.17 11.66 12.26
N PHE A 68 -14.33 11.08 12.56
CA PHE A 68 -15.60 11.74 12.27
C PHE A 68 -16.66 11.38 13.30
N VAL A 69 -17.67 12.23 13.38
CA VAL A 69 -18.88 12.06 14.16
C VAL A 69 -20.07 12.17 13.23
N ASP A 70 -20.89 11.13 13.15
CA ASP A 70 -22.15 11.12 12.39
C ASP A 70 -23.34 11.26 13.35
N PHE A 71 -23.80 12.49 13.54
CA PHE A 71 -24.97 12.80 14.33
C PHE A 71 -26.26 12.31 13.66
N GLY A 72 -26.31 12.34 12.33
CA GLY A 72 -27.48 11.94 11.55
C GLY A 72 -27.83 10.46 11.74
N LYS A 73 -26.83 9.60 11.88
CA LYS A 73 -27.03 8.18 12.18
C LYS A 73 -27.66 7.95 13.57
N ASN A 74 -27.25 8.75 14.55
CA ASN A 74 -27.76 8.65 15.92
C ASN A 74 -29.16 9.27 16.07
N PHE A 75 -29.38 10.46 15.51
CA PHE A 75 -30.54 11.30 15.79
C PHE A 75 -31.48 11.50 14.59
N GLY A 76 -31.14 10.97 13.42
CA GLY A 76 -31.87 11.15 12.17
C GLY A 76 -31.48 12.42 11.43
N THR A 77 -31.84 12.47 10.15
CA THR A 77 -31.79 13.67 9.30
C THR A 77 -33.22 14.07 8.88
N GLY A 78 -33.37 15.12 8.08
CA GLY A 78 -34.65 15.58 7.53
C GLY A 78 -35.35 16.69 8.32
N LYS A 79 -34.86 17.03 9.52
CA LYS A 79 -35.38 18.15 10.32
C LYS A 79 -34.24 18.99 10.92
N PRO A 80 -34.40 20.32 11.01
CA PRO A 80 -33.40 21.15 11.66
C PRO A 80 -33.26 20.83 13.15
N ALA A 81 -32.02 20.70 13.61
CA ALA A 81 -31.68 20.42 15.01
C ALA A 81 -30.22 20.82 15.32
N VAL A 82 -29.85 20.82 16.60
CA VAL A 82 -28.45 20.84 17.03
C VAL A 82 -28.14 19.68 17.97
N ALA A 83 -26.88 19.26 18.03
CA ALA A 83 -26.41 18.16 18.87
C ALA A 83 -24.95 18.38 19.24
N TYR A 84 -24.52 17.68 20.28
CA TYR A 84 -23.20 17.82 20.87
C TYR A 84 -22.44 16.51 20.79
N ALA A 85 -21.13 16.61 20.51
CA ALA A 85 -20.19 15.52 20.64
C ALA A 85 -19.06 15.92 21.59
N PHE A 86 -18.66 15.01 22.47
CA PHE A 86 -17.65 15.22 23.49
C PHE A 86 -16.55 14.16 23.39
N THR A 87 -15.29 14.58 23.53
CA THR A 87 -14.11 13.71 23.66
C THR A 87 -13.03 14.43 24.46
N GLN A 88 -11.91 13.76 24.73
CA GLN A 88 -10.71 14.38 25.28
C GLN A 88 -9.48 14.17 24.39
N LEU A 89 -8.61 15.17 24.38
CA LEU A 89 -7.25 15.11 23.83
C LEU A 89 -6.26 15.15 24.98
N THR A 90 -5.40 14.13 25.10
CA THR A 90 -4.38 14.07 26.16
C THR A 90 -2.98 14.25 25.58
N VAL A 91 -2.23 15.19 26.14
CA VAL A 91 -0.87 15.55 25.70
C VAL A 91 0.15 15.49 26.84
N ALA A 92 1.39 15.14 26.51
CA ALA A 92 2.47 14.97 27.49
C ALA A 92 3.07 16.29 28.01
N ARG A 93 2.89 17.38 27.25
CA ARG A 93 3.35 18.74 27.58
C ARG A 93 2.42 19.77 26.95
N ASP A 94 2.44 20.98 27.46
CA ASP A 94 1.74 22.12 26.86
C ASP A 94 2.12 22.27 25.37
N THR A 95 1.12 22.43 24.52
CA THR A 95 1.31 22.51 23.07
C THR A 95 0.16 23.23 22.39
N THR A 96 0.31 23.52 21.10
CA THR A 96 -0.79 23.98 20.25
C THR A 96 -0.94 23.02 19.08
N LEU A 97 -2.13 22.45 18.93
CA LEU A 97 -2.46 21.55 17.84
C LEU A 97 -3.23 22.31 16.76
N THR A 98 -2.81 22.18 15.50
CA THR A 98 -3.68 22.53 14.37
C THR A 98 -4.59 21.35 14.09
N ILE A 99 -5.88 21.60 13.95
CA ILE A 99 -6.90 20.61 13.56
C ILE A 99 -7.53 21.06 12.26
N GLU A 100 -7.55 20.18 11.25
CA GLU A 100 -8.36 20.37 10.06
C GLU A 100 -9.79 19.87 10.33
N ILE A 101 -10.78 20.54 9.72
CA ILE A 101 -12.20 20.29 9.97
C ILE A 101 -13.04 20.42 8.70
N ALA A 102 -13.98 19.49 8.53
CA ALA A 102 -15.09 19.58 7.59
C ALA A 102 -16.39 19.28 8.35
N HIS A 103 -17.47 19.96 8.05
CA HIS A 103 -18.76 19.68 8.68
C HIS A 103 -19.91 20.07 7.76
N ASN A 104 -21.07 19.47 8.01
CA ASN A 104 -22.31 19.90 7.41
C ASN A 104 -22.87 21.06 8.23
N ASP A 105 -23.40 22.05 7.53
CA ASP A 105 -24.09 23.18 8.13
C ASP A 105 -23.21 23.98 9.12
N ALA A 106 -23.77 24.48 10.22
CA ALA A 106 -23.04 25.32 11.16
C ALA A 106 -22.41 24.47 12.28
N CYS A 107 -21.20 24.84 12.71
CA CYS A 107 -20.46 24.11 13.73
C CYS A 107 -19.70 25.08 14.65
N LYS A 108 -19.67 24.73 15.94
CA LYS A 108 -18.84 25.39 16.96
C LYS A 108 -18.05 24.32 17.73
N VAL A 109 -16.80 24.65 18.09
CA VAL A 109 -15.94 23.75 18.88
C VAL A 109 -15.36 24.53 20.05
N TRP A 110 -15.42 23.94 21.23
CA TRP A 110 -14.80 24.43 22.45
C TRP A 110 -13.70 23.47 22.90
N CYS A 111 -12.59 24.03 23.39
CA CYS A 111 -11.57 23.30 24.12
C CYS A 111 -11.49 23.84 25.55
N ASN A 112 -11.65 22.99 26.56
CA ASN A 112 -11.66 23.38 27.98
C ASN A 112 -12.62 24.57 28.26
N GLY A 113 -13.79 24.57 27.61
CA GLY A 113 -14.80 25.64 27.73
C GLY A 113 -14.51 26.92 26.93
N GLN A 114 -13.33 27.06 26.31
CA GLN A 114 -13.01 28.19 25.44
C GLN A 114 -13.43 27.88 23.99
N LEU A 115 -14.17 28.79 23.35
CA LEU A 115 -14.52 28.67 21.92
C LEU A 115 -13.24 28.80 21.06
N VAL A 116 -12.93 27.76 20.28
CA VAL A 116 -11.73 27.68 19.44
C VAL A 116 -12.05 27.61 17.94
N TYR A 117 -13.29 27.29 17.59
CA TYR A 117 -13.76 27.29 16.21
C TYR A 117 -15.24 27.66 16.14
N GLU A 118 -15.60 28.47 15.16
CA GLU A 118 -16.98 28.80 14.82
C GLU A 118 -17.08 29.01 13.32
N LYS A 119 -18.05 28.36 12.69
CA LYS A 119 -18.39 28.61 11.29
C LYS A 119 -19.89 28.45 11.10
N SER A 120 -20.49 29.51 10.58
CA SER A 120 -21.89 29.55 10.15
C SER A 120 -22.02 29.26 8.65
N GLY A 121 -23.14 28.69 8.22
CA GLY A 121 -23.45 28.42 6.80
C GLY A 121 -23.85 26.98 6.50
N HIS A 122 -24.01 26.65 5.22
CA HIS A 122 -24.44 25.34 4.70
C HIS A 122 -23.41 24.72 3.74
N PRO A 123 -22.13 24.49 4.14
CA PRO A 123 -21.19 23.82 3.27
C PRO A 123 -21.60 22.35 3.08
N ASP A 124 -21.64 21.90 1.83
CA ASP A 124 -21.56 20.48 1.53
C ASP A 124 -20.15 20.00 1.92
N ILE A 125 -20.05 18.82 2.54
CA ILE A 125 -18.76 18.27 2.93
C ILE A 125 -18.04 17.80 1.66
N ALA A 126 -16.95 18.48 1.33
CA ALA A 126 -15.95 18.02 0.37
C ALA A 126 -14.73 17.52 1.16
N ILE A 127 -14.44 16.22 1.07
CA ILE A 127 -13.17 15.66 1.53
C ILE A 127 -12.33 15.44 0.29
N GLU A 128 -11.21 16.15 0.19
CA GLU A 128 -10.28 15.97 -0.91
C GLU A 128 -9.44 14.72 -0.63
N ARG A 129 -9.69 13.66 -1.40
CA ARG A 129 -8.86 12.45 -1.39
C ARG A 129 -7.69 12.64 -2.35
N ASP A 130 -6.49 12.60 -1.79
CA ASP A 130 -5.22 12.56 -2.50
C ASP A 130 -4.73 11.10 -2.61
N GLU A 131 -3.51 10.87 -3.11
CA GLU A 131 -2.95 9.53 -3.37
C GLU A 131 -3.04 8.56 -2.18
N ARG A 132 -2.62 9.00 -0.99
CA ARG A 132 -2.76 8.22 0.27
C ARG A 132 -3.15 9.09 1.47
N SER A 133 -3.59 10.32 1.22
CA SER A 133 -4.01 11.23 2.28
C SER A 133 -5.35 11.88 1.99
N MET A 134 -5.92 12.51 3.01
CA MET A 134 -7.14 13.30 2.89
C MET A 134 -6.83 14.70 3.40
N ALA A 135 -7.46 15.71 2.80
CA ALA A 135 -7.42 17.09 3.28
C ALA A 135 -8.85 17.58 3.56
N LEU A 136 -9.00 18.31 4.67
CA LEU A 136 -10.27 18.96 5.01
C LEU A 136 -10.17 20.48 4.73
N PRO A 137 -11.24 21.12 4.25
CA PRO A 137 -11.20 22.48 3.70
C PRO A 137 -11.06 23.60 4.75
N GLY A 138 -11.23 23.28 6.04
CA GLY A 138 -11.08 24.23 7.14
C GLY A 138 -9.98 23.79 8.10
N SER A 139 -9.43 24.74 8.86
CA SER A 139 -8.55 24.43 9.98
C SER A 139 -8.66 25.47 11.10
N PHE A 140 -8.24 25.09 12.30
CA PHE A 140 -8.15 25.96 13.46
C PHE A 140 -7.05 25.49 14.41
N ARG A 141 -6.65 26.35 15.35
CA ARG A 141 -5.61 26.04 16.35
C ARG A 141 -6.24 25.86 17.72
N VAL A 142 -5.81 24.84 18.43
CA VAL A 142 -6.28 24.49 19.77
C VAL A 142 -5.10 24.52 20.73
N PRO A 143 -5.09 25.43 21.72
CA PRO A 143 -4.12 25.37 22.81
C PRO A 143 -4.49 24.18 23.73
N LEU A 144 -3.50 23.35 24.05
CA LEU A 144 -3.65 22.17 24.90
C LEU A 144 -2.67 22.29 26.07
N HIS A 145 -3.15 22.14 27.29
CA HIS A 145 -2.28 22.01 28.46
C HIS A 145 -1.88 20.54 28.67
N GLN A 146 -0.77 20.32 29.36
CA GLN A 146 -0.34 18.99 29.80
C GLN A 146 -1.50 18.26 30.51
N GLY A 147 -1.69 16.98 30.15
CA GLY A 147 -2.81 16.17 30.62
C GLY A 147 -4.01 16.20 29.66
N SER A 148 -5.20 15.94 30.20
CA SER A 148 -6.43 15.79 29.42
C SER A 148 -7.11 17.14 29.19
N ASN A 149 -7.50 17.38 27.94
CA ASN A 149 -8.19 18.59 27.50
C ASN A 149 -9.55 18.18 26.92
N ASP A 150 -10.62 18.79 27.40
CA ASP A 150 -11.97 18.54 26.93
C ASP A 150 -12.17 19.17 25.55
N LEU A 151 -12.80 18.44 24.64
CA LEU A 151 -13.20 18.94 23.32
C LEU A 151 -14.70 18.71 23.13
N LEU A 152 -15.45 19.80 23.05
CA LEU A 152 -16.90 19.79 22.83
C LEU A 152 -17.21 20.36 21.45
N VAL A 153 -17.88 19.57 20.62
CA VAL A 153 -18.33 19.95 19.27
C VAL A 153 -19.84 20.12 19.30
N LYS A 154 -20.35 21.28 18.88
CA LYS A 154 -21.77 21.50 18.60
C LYS A 154 -21.97 21.59 17.10
N SER A 155 -22.84 20.76 16.56
CA SER A 155 -23.16 20.75 15.13
C SER A 155 -24.65 20.97 14.94
N ALA A 156 -25.00 21.87 14.03
CA ALA A 156 -26.35 22.04 13.53
C ALA A 156 -26.58 21.16 12.29
N THR A 157 -27.84 20.88 11.98
CA THR A 157 -28.24 20.35 10.68
C THR A 157 -29.41 21.16 10.11
N SER A 158 -29.42 21.34 8.80
CA SER A 158 -30.56 21.81 8.01
C SER A 158 -31.49 20.68 7.57
N GLY A 159 -31.13 19.43 7.87
CA GLY A 159 -31.90 18.23 7.55
C GLY A 159 -31.35 17.43 6.35
N LYS A 160 -30.28 17.85 5.69
CA LYS A 160 -29.70 17.09 4.55
C LYS A 160 -28.73 16.00 5.01
N ALA A 161 -27.71 16.41 5.76
CA ALA A 161 -26.67 15.56 6.32
C ALA A 161 -26.22 16.15 7.67
N TRP A 162 -25.56 15.34 8.50
CA TRP A 162 -25.19 15.79 9.84
C TRP A 162 -23.93 15.08 10.33
N CYS A 163 -22.79 15.50 9.81
CA CYS A 163 -21.49 14.96 10.16
C CYS A 163 -20.46 16.06 10.45
N VAL A 164 -19.48 15.74 11.29
CA VAL A 164 -18.28 16.55 11.52
C VAL A 164 -17.06 15.66 11.40
N PHE A 165 -16.06 16.09 10.63
CA PHE A 165 -14.79 15.42 10.41
C PHE A 165 -13.66 16.25 11.01
N LEU A 166 -12.71 15.59 11.66
CA LEU A 166 -11.56 16.21 12.29
C LEU A 166 -10.31 15.37 12.02
N GLN A 167 -9.19 16.03 11.74
CA GLN A 167 -7.90 15.35 11.63
C GLN A 167 -6.74 16.31 11.97
N PRO A 168 -5.56 15.80 12.34
CA PRO A 168 -4.36 16.61 12.25
C PRO A 168 -4.03 16.90 10.76
N PRO A 169 -3.24 17.94 10.46
CA PRO A 169 -2.79 18.21 9.10
C PRO A 169 -2.10 17.00 8.49
N SER A 170 -2.46 16.67 7.24
CA SER A 170 -1.83 15.59 6.48
C SER A 170 -0.34 15.83 6.32
N GLU A 171 0.46 14.76 6.46
CA GLU A 171 1.90 14.79 6.20
C GLU A 171 2.24 14.47 4.73
N GLN A 172 1.23 14.23 3.88
CA GLN A 172 1.39 13.90 2.45
C GLN A 172 2.44 12.80 2.20
N ASP A 173 2.46 11.77 3.07
CA ASP A 173 3.42 10.66 3.04
C ASP A 173 4.91 11.04 3.16
N ALA A 174 5.22 12.26 3.58
CA ALA A 174 6.59 12.70 3.79
C ALA A 174 7.25 11.89 4.92
N VAL A 175 8.45 11.37 4.66
CA VAL A 175 9.29 10.77 5.71
C VAL A 175 9.90 11.89 6.54
N LEU A 176 9.35 12.12 7.73
CA LEU A 176 9.83 13.16 8.65
C LEU A 176 11.09 12.70 9.40
N ALA A 177 12.06 13.61 9.54
CA ALA A 177 13.27 13.37 10.32
C ALA A 177 12.99 13.17 11.82
N VAL A 178 11.89 13.75 12.32
CA VAL A 178 11.42 13.59 13.71
C VAL A 178 9.96 13.15 13.66
N ALA A 179 9.67 12.01 14.28
CA ALA A 179 8.30 11.50 14.37
C ALA A 179 7.40 12.49 15.11
N ARG A 180 6.25 12.79 14.53
CA ARG A 180 5.29 13.70 15.15
C ARG A 180 4.59 13.03 16.34
N GLU A 181 4.57 13.72 17.47
CA GLU A 181 3.78 13.31 18.63
C GLU A 181 2.33 13.75 18.43
N TYR A 182 1.43 12.77 18.38
CA TYR A 182 -0.01 12.99 18.28
C TYR A 182 -0.68 12.83 19.65
N PRO A 183 -1.67 13.67 20.00
CA PRO A 183 -2.42 13.48 21.24
C PRO A 183 -3.11 12.12 21.30
N GLU A 184 -3.28 11.60 22.52
CA GLU A 184 -4.21 10.51 22.74
C GLU A 184 -5.64 11.05 22.59
N LEU A 185 -6.47 10.35 21.82
CA LEU A 185 -7.88 10.64 21.59
C LEU A 185 -8.75 9.62 22.33
N GLY A 186 -9.75 10.10 23.07
CA GLY A 186 -10.84 9.25 23.56
C GLY A 186 -11.33 9.62 24.95
N LEU A 187 -12.00 8.65 25.58
CA LEU A 187 -12.72 8.81 26.84
C LEU A 187 -12.02 8.15 28.04
N GLN A 188 -10.81 7.62 27.84
CA GLN A 188 -10.10 6.79 28.83
C GLN A 188 -9.76 7.54 30.13
N HIS A 189 -9.59 8.85 30.05
CA HIS A 189 -9.31 9.72 31.20
C HIS A 189 -10.54 10.54 31.63
N THR A 190 -11.70 10.30 31.00
CA THR A 190 -12.91 11.06 31.27
C THR A 190 -13.51 10.60 32.60
N ARG A 191 -13.65 11.54 33.53
CA ARG A 191 -14.19 11.27 34.86
C ARG A 191 -15.58 10.63 34.77
N ASN A 192 -15.78 9.56 35.53
CA ASN A 192 -17.05 8.79 35.60
C ASN A 192 -17.46 8.10 34.29
N VAL A 193 -16.54 7.91 33.34
CA VAL A 193 -16.73 7.01 32.19
C VAL A 193 -16.02 5.69 32.47
N ASP A 194 -16.76 4.59 32.40
CA ASP A 194 -16.18 3.27 32.59
C ASP A 194 -15.27 2.88 31.41
N THR A 195 -14.22 2.13 31.71
CA THR A 195 -13.26 1.66 30.69
C THR A 195 -13.92 0.83 29.59
N SER A 196 -15.01 0.11 29.88
CA SER A 196 -15.78 -0.64 28.87
C SER A 196 -16.45 0.28 27.83
N VAL A 197 -16.83 1.50 28.21
CA VAL A 197 -17.36 2.51 27.28
C VAL A 197 -16.23 3.11 26.45
N ALA A 198 -15.12 3.49 27.11
CA ALA A 198 -13.94 4.05 26.44
C ALA A 198 -13.22 3.04 25.53
N ALA A 199 -13.44 1.74 25.72
CA ALA A 199 -12.94 0.69 24.83
C ALA A 199 -13.69 0.64 23.49
N VAL A 200 -14.96 1.07 23.45
CA VAL A 200 -15.82 0.98 22.27
C VAL A 200 -15.91 2.30 21.51
N SER A 201 -15.76 3.45 22.18
CA SER A 201 -15.92 4.76 21.55
C SER A 201 -14.90 5.80 22.01
N ASN A 202 -14.48 6.65 21.07
CA ASN A 202 -13.74 7.87 21.37
C ASN A 202 -14.65 9.06 21.71
N TRP A 203 -15.94 8.98 21.39
CA TRP A 203 -16.87 10.11 21.46
C TRP A 203 -18.11 9.76 22.27
N LEU A 204 -18.69 10.77 22.91
CA LEU A 204 -20.05 10.75 23.45
C LEU A 204 -20.90 11.76 22.70
N LEU A 205 -22.17 11.46 22.47
CA LEU A 205 -23.14 12.31 21.78
C LEU A 205 -24.31 12.66 22.69
N ALA A 206 -24.85 13.86 22.56
CA ALA A 206 -26.10 14.27 23.19
C ALA A 206 -26.95 15.08 22.20
N GLY A 207 -28.24 14.75 22.10
CA GLY A 207 -29.18 15.42 21.21
C GLY A 207 -30.35 14.52 20.78
N PRO A 208 -31.19 14.99 19.84
CA PRO A 208 -31.17 16.33 19.25
C PRO A 208 -31.81 17.39 20.18
N PHE A 209 -31.33 18.63 20.06
CA PHE A 209 -31.85 19.83 20.72
C PHE A 209 -32.51 20.77 19.70
N ALA A 210 -33.21 21.80 20.20
CA ALA A 210 -33.85 22.80 19.36
C ALA A 210 -32.84 23.46 18.39
N PRO A 211 -33.24 23.70 17.12
CA PRO A 211 -32.35 24.23 16.09
C PRO A 211 -31.82 25.64 16.45
N GLY A 212 -30.72 26.03 15.81
CA GLY A 212 -30.05 27.31 16.00
C GLY A 212 -28.69 27.13 16.65
N ILE A 213 -27.62 27.38 15.88
CA ILE A 213 -26.24 27.16 16.34
C ILE A 213 -25.86 28.08 17.52
N ASP A 214 -26.49 29.25 17.61
CA ASP A 214 -26.30 30.22 18.68
C ASP A 214 -27.17 29.97 19.92
N GLY A 215 -28.17 29.09 19.82
CA GLY A 215 -29.04 28.75 20.94
C GLY A 215 -28.28 27.94 21.99
N VAL A 216 -28.05 28.49 23.18
CA VAL A 216 -27.26 27.84 24.22
C VAL A 216 -28.04 26.72 24.90
N HIS A 217 -27.54 25.49 24.85
CA HIS A 217 -28.13 24.35 25.57
C HIS A 217 -27.25 23.92 26.75
N ALA A 218 -27.85 23.17 27.68
CA ALA A 218 -27.19 22.75 28.92
C ALA A 218 -25.82 22.05 28.74
N PRO A 219 -25.58 21.20 27.73
CA PRO A 219 -24.26 20.59 27.50
C PRO A 219 -23.10 21.58 27.30
N GLU A 220 -23.37 22.84 26.90
CA GLU A 220 -22.34 23.88 26.80
C GLU A 220 -21.91 24.44 28.16
N LYS A 221 -22.78 24.32 29.17
CA LYS A 221 -22.56 24.90 30.50
C LYS A 221 -22.03 23.87 31.49
N GLU A 222 -22.59 22.67 31.46
CA GLU A 222 -22.23 21.61 32.41
C GLU A 222 -22.33 20.24 31.75
N PHE A 223 -21.23 19.50 31.77
CA PHE A 223 -21.18 18.11 31.33
C PHE A 223 -21.60 17.18 32.49
N ARG A 224 -22.81 16.60 32.42
CA ARG A 224 -23.38 15.74 33.49
C ARG A 224 -23.83 14.38 32.98
N PHE A 225 -23.37 13.32 33.65
CA PHE A 225 -23.92 11.97 33.50
C PHE A 225 -25.13 11.73 34.41
N GLY A 226 -26.02 10.82 34.01
CA GLY A 226 -27.24 10.48 34.77
C GLY A 226 -28.31 11.58 34.79
N TYR A 227 -28.15 12.62 33.97
CA TYR A 227 -29.08 13.74 33.85
C TYR A 227 -29.78 13.71 32.49
N MET A 228 -31.08 13.98 32.49
CA MET A 228 -31.91 14.06 31.29
C MET A 228 -32.12 15.53 30.91
N TYR A 229 -31.52 15.95 29.79
CA TYR A 229 -31.65 17.29 29.24
C TYR A 229 -32.97 17.44 28.47
N PRO A 230 -33.60 18.63 28.44
CA PRO A 230 -34.73 18.90 27.57
C PRO A 230 -34.27 18.94 26.11
N GLY A 231 -34.59 17.89 25.34
CA GLY A 231 -34.29 17.78 23.92
C GLY A 231 -35.47 18.19 23.03
N LEU A 232 -35.26 18.14 21.71
CA LEU A 232 -36.21 18.63 20.70
C LEU A 232 -37.56 17.91 20.71
N THR A 233 -37.57 16.58 20.85
CA THR A 233 -38.78 15.75 20.81
C THR A 233 -39.03 14.98 22.11
N GLY A 234 -38.24 15.26 23.15
CA GLY A 234 -38.23 14.51 24.40
C GLY A 234 -36.92 14.72 25.16
N ALA A 235 -36.81 14.15 26.35
CA ALA A 235 -35.59 14.26 27.13
C ALA A 235 -34.46 13.42 26.53
N VAL A 236 -33.23 13.93 26.56
CA VAL A 236 -32.04 13.32 25.96
C VAL A 236 -30.89 13.27 26.97
N THR A 237 -29.92 12.38 26.77
CA THR A 237 -28.69 12.31 27.59
C THR A 237 -27.50 11.86 26.74
N TRP A 238 -26.32 11.77 27.36
CA TRP A 238 -25.11 11.31 26.71
C TRP A 238 -25.19 9.82 26.34
N THR A 239 -24.83 9.50 25.11
CA THR A 239 -24.76 8.13 24.58
C THR A 239 -23.51 7.97 23.70
N ILE A 240 -23.20 6.76 23.25
CA ILE A 240 -22.14 6.54 22.26
C ILE A 240 -22.70 6.64 20.82
N PRO A 241 -21.86 7.01 19.83
CA PRO A 241 -22.20 6.89 18.42
C PRO A 241 -22.66 5.46 18.05
N LYS A 242 -23.64 5.33 17.16
CA LYS A 242 -24.07 4.02 16.65
C LYS A 242 -22.95 3.37 15.84
N THR A 243 -22.48 2.21 16.28
CA THR A 243 -21.36 1.51 15.66
C THR A 243 -21.77 0.73 14.41
N ASP A 244 -20.92 0.73 13.39
CA ASP A 244 -21.09 -0.09 12.17
C ASP A 244 -20.46 -1.47 12.31
N VAL A 245 -20.91 -2.38 11.45
CA VAL A 245 -20.20 -3.63 11.16
C VAL A 245 -19.49 -3.47 9.83
N LEU A 246 -18.19 -3.70 9.80
CA LEU A 246 -17.35 -3.64 8.61
C LEU A 246 -16.90 -5.05 8.21
N GLY A 247 -16.56 -5.22 6.93
CA GLY A 247 -15.81 -6.36 6.43
C GLY A 247 -14.31 -6.06 6.48
N ASP A 248 -13.56 -6.98 7.07
CA ASP A 248 -12.10 -6.96 7.10
C ASP A 248 -11.52 -8.25 6.49
N VAL A 249 -10.27 -8.22 6.06
CA VAL A 249 -9.57 -9.41 5.58
C VAL A 249 -9.19 -10.34 6.74
N ILE A 250 -9.03 -11.62 6.43
CA ILE A 250 -8.70 -12.66 7.40
C ILE A 250 -7.18 -12.84 7.45
N ASN A 251 -6.63 -13.01 8.65
CA ASN A 251 -5.20 -13.22 8.90
C ASN A 251 -4.28 -12.10 8.37
N ALA A 252 -4.69 -10.83 8.53
CA ALA A 252 -3.86 -9.68 8.19
C ALA A 252 -2.52 -9.71 8.96
N ARG A 253 -1.42 -9.61 8.22
CA ARG A 253 -0.08 -9.35 8.75
C ARG A 253 0.23 -7.85 8.70
N PRO A 254 1.30 -7.34 9.34
CA PRO A 254 1.64 -5.90 9.33
C PRO A 254 1.80 -5.28 7.93
N TRP A 255 2.19 -6.07 6.92
CA TRP A 255 2.31 -5.65 5.52
C TRP A 255 1.08 -6.01 4.66
N GLY A 256 0.02 -6.57 5.27
CA GLY A 256 -1.24 -6.93 4.62
C GLY A 256 -1.52 -8.42 4.52
N THR A 257 -2.41 -8.80 3.61
CA THR A 257 -2.69 -10.19 3.23
C THR A 257 -2.23 -10.48 1.80
N THR A 258 -2.37 -11.74 1.38
CA THR A 258 -2.11 -12.21 0.02
C THR A 258 -3.18 -11.82 -1.01
N TYR A 259 -4.28 -11.21 -0.56
CA TYR A 259 -5.46 -10.97 -1.41
C TYR A 259 -6.16 -9.62 -1.18
N GLN A 260 -5.55 -8.69 -0.45
CA GLN A 260 -6.01 -7.30 -0.41
C GLN A 260 -5.74 -6.58 -1.75
N TRP A 261 -6.55 -5.59 -2.10
CA TRP A 261 -6.38 -4.78 -3.31
C TRP A 261 -5.15 -3.87 -3.20
N ASN A 262 -4.07 -4.28 -3.86
CA ASN A 262 -2.81 -3.54 -3.98
C ASN A 262 -1.97 -4.15 -5.13
N TYR A 263 -1.03 -3.39 -5.69
CA TYR A 263 -0.18 -3.79 -6.82
C TYR A 263 0.51 -5.13 -6.58
N HIS A 264 0.99 -5.37 -5.36
CA HIS A 264 1.78 -6.55 -5.04
C HIS A 264 0.92 -7.82 -5.13
N ASN A 265 -0.32 -7.79 -4.65
CA ASN A 265 -1.23 -8.93 -4.73
C ASN A 265 -1.81 -9.11 -6.14
N GLY A 266 -2.05 -8.02 -6.87
CA GLY A 266 -2.33 -8.12 -8.30
C GLY A 266 -1.16 -8.74 -9.08
N GLY A 267 0.08 -8.40 -8.70
CA GLY A 267 1.31 -9.01 -9.20
C GLY A 267 1.39 -10.50 -8.87
N VAL A 268 1.03 -10.92 -7.65
CA VAL A 268 0.93 -12.34 -7.27
C VAL A 268 -0.11 -13.06 -8.13
N ALA A 269 -1.30 -12.50 -8.30
CA ALA A 269 -2.32 -13.09 -9.18
C ALA A 269 -1.84 -13.22 -10.62
N TRP A 270 -1.14 -12.20 -11.13
CA TRP A 270 -0.55 -12.26 -12.46
C TRP A 270 0.55 -13.34 -12.57
N ALA A 271 1.41 -13.48 -11.55
CA ALA A 271 2.42 -14.53 -11.48
C ALA A 271 1.79 -15.93 -11.43
N MET A 272 0.69 -16.11 -10.69
CA MET A 272 -0.03 -17.38 -10.58
C MET A 272 -0.69 -17.78 -11.91
N GLN A 273 -1.22 -16.82 -12.69
CA GLN A 273 -1.70 -17.09 -14.05
C GLN A 273 -0.57 -17.60 -14.95
N GLN A 274 0.57 -16.90 -14.94
CA GLN A 274 1.74 -17.29 -15.74
C GLN A 274 2.31 -18.65 -15.31
N LEU A 275 2.29 -18.94 -14.00
CA LEU A 275 2.73 -20.21 -13.46
C LEU A 275 1.79 -21.34 -13.94
N GLY A 276 0.47 -21.12 -13.91
CA GLY A 276 -0.53 -22.03 -14.47
C GLY A 276 -0.30 -22.33 -15.95
N GLU A 277 -0.10 -21.28 -16.76
CA GLU A 277 0.22 -21.42 -18.19
C GLU A 277 1.52 -22.20 -18.44
N MET A 278 2.55 -21.93 -17.64
CA MET A 278 3.87 -22.55 -17.81
C MET A 278 3.90 -24.02 -17.40
N THR A 279 3.21 -24.39 -16.31
CA THR A 279 3.22 -25.77 -15.79
C THR A 279 2.08 -26.63 -16.32
N GLY A 280 1.01 -26.01 -16.83
CA GLY A 280 -0.25 -26.68 -17.17
C GLY A 280 -1.11 -27.04 -15.95
N GLU A 281 -0.72 -26.64 -14.73
CA GLU A 281 -1.44 -26.93 -13.50
C GLU A 281 -2.55 -25.90 -13.24
N LYS A 282 -3.80 -26.31 -13.48
CA LYS A 282 -4.99 -25.44 -13.35
C LYS A 282 -5.19 -24.80 -11.98
N LYS A 283 -4.65 -25.39 -10.90
CA LYS A 283 -4.81 -24.87 -9.53
C LYS A 283 -4.25 -23.45 -9.38
N TYR A 284 -3.21 -23.08 -10.12
CA TYR A 284 -2.63 -21.74 -10.07
C TYR A 284 -3.50 -20.71 -10.79
N ASP A 285 -4.02 -21.05 -11.97
CA ASP A 285 -5.00 -20.22 -12.71
C ASP A 285 -6.30 -20.03 -11.93
N GLN A 286 -6.79 -21.08 -11.27
CA GLN A 286 -7.98 -21.02 -10.42
C GLN A 286 -7.78 -20.07 -9.24
N TRP A 287 -6.62 -20.09 -8.59
CA TRP A 287 -6.31 -19.15 -7.52
C TRP A 287 -6.33 -17.70 -8.00
N ALA A 288 -5.69 -17.41 -9.14
CA ALA A 288 -5.68 -16.06 -9.70
C ALA A 288 -7.07 -15.60 -10.15
N THR A 289 -7.88 -16.53 -10.67
CA THR A 289 -9.29 -16.30 -11.01
C THR A 289 -10.09 -15.92 -9.77
N HIS A 290 -9.93 -16.65 -8.65
CA HIS A 290 -10.60 -16.33 -7.40
C HIS A 290 -10.18 -14.96 -6.85
N PHE A 291 -8.89 -14.60 -6.95
CA PHE A 291 -8.45 -13.24 -6.61
C PHE A 291 -9.22 -12.22 -7.44
N CYS A 292 -9.20 -12.34 -8.76
CA CYS A 292 -9.82 -11.37 -9.65
C CYS A 292 -11.35 -11.26 -9.42
N ASP A 293 -12.04 -12.39 -9.28
CA ASP A 293 -13.49 -12.43 -9.04
C ASP A 293 -13.83 -11.83 -7.67
N PHE A 294 -13.07 -12.15 -6.62
CA PHE A 294 -13.28 -11.59 -5.27
C PHE A 294 -13.20 -10.06 -5.25
N GLN A 295 -12.26 -9.47 -6.00
CA GLN A 295 -12.16 -8.01 -6.10
C GLN A 295 -13.33 -7.43 -6.89
N MET A 296 -13.60 -7.94 -8.09
CA MET A 296 -14.60 -7.37 -9.00
C MET A 296 -16.02 -7.53 -8.46
N GLU A 297 -16.36 -8.69 -7.90
CA GLU A 297 -17.66 -8.93 -7.24
C GLU A 297 -17.77 -8.18 -5.91
N GLY A 298 -16.64 -7.90 -5.25
CA GLY A 298 -16.58 -7.20 -3.97
C GLY A 298 -16.77 -5.68 -4.05
N ILE A 299 -16.62 -5.05 -5.23
CA ILE A 299 -16.68 -3.59 -5.40
C ILE A 299 -17.95 -2.96 -4.77
N PRO A 300 -19.18 -3.46 -4.99
CA PRO A 300 -20.38 -2.86 -4.39
C PRO A 300 -20.38 -2.88 -2.85
N PHE A 301 -19.83 -3.95 -2.25
CA PHE A 301 -19.71 -4.05 -0.80
C PHE A 301 -18.66 -3.05 -0.27
N VAL A 302 -17.50 -2.95 -0.92
CA VAL A 302 -16.47 -1.98 -0.53
C VAL A 302 -16.95 -0.55 -0.74
N ASP A 303 -17.66 -0.26 -1.84
CA ASP A 303 -18.27 1.05 -2.09
C ASP A 303 -19.25 1.44 -0.98
N TYR A 304 -20.10 0.51 -0.54
CA TYR A 304 -20.99 0.75 0.59
C TYR A 304 -20.21 1.12 1.85
N GLN A 305 -19.15 0.38 2.20
CA GLN A 305 -18.31 0.71 3.36
C GLN A 305 -17.66 2.09 3.24
N VAL A 306 -17.06 2.39 2.09
CA VAL A 306 -16.31 3.65 1.88
C VAL A 306 -17.25 4.85 1.77
N ASN A 307 -18.27 4.78 0.92
CA ASN A 307 -19.09 5.94 0.55
C ASN A 307 -20.37 6.06 1.38
N LYS A 308 -20.91 4.97 1.95
CA LYS A 308 -22.09 5.04 2.85
C LYS A 308 -21.70 5.05 4.31
N LEU A 309 -20.80 4.16 4.72
CA LEU A 309 -20.36 4.08 6.12
C LEU A 309 -19.17 5.00 6.44
N ARG A 310 -18.56 5.64 5.43
CA ARG A 310 -17.39 6.53 5.58
C ARG A 310 -16.18 5.82 6.19
N ALA A 311 -16.10 4.50 6.00
CA ALA A 311 -14.98 3.68 6.42
C ALA A 311 -13.86 3.74 5.36
N TYR A 312 -13.23 4.90 5.22
CA TYR A 312 -12.20 5.15 4.19
C TYR A 312 -10.97 4.25 4.28
N ASN A 313 -10.74 3.66 5.46
CA ASN A 313 -9.64 2.71 5.73
C ASN A 313 -10.13 1.27 5.84
N ALA A 314 -11.36 0.95 5.40
CA ALA A 314 -11.86 -0.42 5.36
C ALA A 314 -11.01 -1.29 4.43
N ALA A 315 -11.06 -2.60 4.63
CA ALA A 315 -10.37 -3.54 3.75
C ALA A 315 -10.75 -3.30 2.28
N ASN A 316 -9.72 -3.27 1.42
CA ASN A 316 -9.84 -3.01 -0.01
C ASN A 316 -10.41 -1.64 -0.41
N ALA A 317 -10.56 -0.69 0.51
CA ALA A 317 -11.11 0.64 0.23
C ALA A 317 -10.43 1.37 -0.94
N MET A 318 -9.15 1.10 -1.18
CA MET A 318 -8.38 1.71 -2.26
C MET A 318 -8.81 1.27 -3.68
N VAL A 319 -9.69 0.26 -3.82
CA VAL A 319 -10.34 -0.03 -5.12
C VAL A 319 -11.34 1.06 -5.52
N ILE A 320 -11.78 1.89 -4.56
CA ILE A 320 -12.77 2.96 -4.75
C ILE A 320 -12.07 4.30 -4.87
N ASN A 321 -12.08 4.88 -6.08
CA ASN A 321 -11.65 6.24 -6.39
C ASN A 321 -10.22 6.60 -5.93
N SER A 322 -9.29 5.64 -6.00
CA SER A 322 -7.86 5.91 -5.76
C SER A 322 -7.23 6.67 -6.92
N LYS A 323 -6.23 7.49 -6.60
CA LYS A 323 -5.45 8.30 -7.55
C LYS A 323 -4.00 7.85 -7.66
N LEU A 324 -3.67 6.66 -7.16
CA LEU A 324 -2.31 6.14 -7.17
C LEU A 324 -2.22 4.88 -8.03
N LEU A 325 -1.16 4.77 -8.84
CA LEU A 325 -0.90 3.62 -9.72
C LEU A 325 -0.89 2.28 -8.98
N ASP A 326 -0.40 2.27 -7.74
CA ASP A 326 -0.36 1.12 -6.82
C ASP A 326 -1.74 0.48 -6.57
N PHE A 327 -2.82 1.25 -6.72
CA PHE A 327 -4.19 0.81 -6.47
C PHE A 327 -5.09 0.94 -7.71
N THR A 328 -4.51 1.24 -8.86
CA THR A 328 -5.24 1.41 -10.12
C THR A 328 -4.64 0.50 -11.18
N LEU A 329 -3.62 0.95 -11.93
CA LEU A 329 -3.10 0.25 -13.09
C LEU A 329 -2.38 -1.06 -12.74
N ALA A 330 -1.49 -1.04 -11.76
CA ALA A 330 -0.69 -2.21 -11.39
C ALA A 330 -1.53 -3.41 -10.90
N PRO A 331 -2.47 -3.25 -9.95
CA PRO A 331 -3.33 -4.37 -9.53
C PRO A 331 -4.32 -4.83 -10.62
N SER A 332 -4.48 -4.08 -11.70
CA SER A 332 -5.33 -4.42 -12.84
C SER A 332 -4.67 -5.36 -13.86
N LEU A 333 -3.35 -5.59 -13.75
CA LEU A 333 -2.60 -6.50 -14.62
C LEU A 333 -3.25 -7.89 -14.78
N PRO A 334 -3.61 -8.62 -13.71
CA PRO A 334 -4.22 -9.95 -13.86
C PRO A 334 -5.61 -9.90 -14.51
N LEU A 335 -6.35 -8.80 -14.36
CA LEU A 335 -7.68 -8.60 -14.96
C LEU A 335 -7.57 -8.44 -16.48
N ILE A 336 -6.72 -7.51 -16.94
CA ILE A 336 -6.51 -7.28 -18.37
C ILE A 336 -5.82 -8.48 -19.03
N TYR A 337 -4.94 -9.16 -18.30
CA TYR A 337 -4.31 -10.38 -18.76
C TYR A 337 -5.35 -11.47 -19.04
N ARG A 338 -6.27 -11.72 -18.11
CA ARG A 338 -7.37 -12.69 -18.29
C ARG A 338 -8.24 -12.33 -19.49
N LEU A 339 -8.65 -11.07 -19.64
CA LEU A 339 -9.46 -10.61 -20.78
C LEU A 339 -8.79 -10.83 -22.16
N ARG A 340 -7.46 -10.89 -22.21
CA ARG A 340 -6.71 -11.20 -23.44
C ARG A 340 -6.66 -12.70 -23.75
N LYS A 341 -6.70 -13.54 -22.71
CA LYS A 341 -6.48 -14.99 -22.81
C LYS A 341 -7.77 -15.80 -22.84
N GLU A 342 -8.80 -15.31 -22.16
CA GLU A 342 -10.08 -15.99 -21.99
C GLU A 342 -11.22 -15.15 -22.58
N LYS A 343 -12.27 -15.83 -23.05
CA LYS A 343 -13.50 -15.22 -23.55
C LYS A 343 -14.71 -15.97 -22.99
N GLY A 344 -15.83 -15.27 -22.81
CA GLY A 344 -17.10 -15.84 -22.35
C GLY A 344 -17.08 -16.33 -20.90
N PHE A 345 -16.16 -15.84 -20.06
CA PHE A 345 -16.09 -16.24 -18.65
C PHE A 345 -17.10 -15.47 -17.79
N ARG A 346 -17.42 -16.04 -16.62
CA ARG A 346 -18.36 -15.42 -15.66
C ARG A 346 -17.86 -14.03 -15.27
N ASN A 347 -18.75 -13.03 -15.32
CA ASN A 347 -18.45 -11.62 -14.99
C ASN A 347 -17.54 -10.88 -15.98
N GLU A 348 -17.28 -11.40 -17.18
CA GLU A 348 -16.43 -10.72 -18.18
C GLU A 348 -16.81 -9.25 -18.42
N ALA A 349 -18.11 -8.91 -18.40
CA ALA A 349 -18.58 -7.53 -18.53
C ALA A 349 -18.04 -6.60 -17.42
N VAL A 350 -18.04 -7.07 -16.16
CA VAL A 350 -17.52 -6.29 -15.01
C VAL A 350 -16.03 -6.01 -15.18
N TYR A 351 -15.27 -6.99 -15.67
CA TYR A 351 -13.85 -6.85 -15.96
C TYR A 351 -13.62 -5.83 -17.08
N ARG A 352 -14.40 -5.92 -18.18
CA ARG A 352 -14.31 -4.99 -19.31
C ARG A 352 -14.60 -3.55 -18.89
N ASP A 353 -15.65 -3.34 -18.10
CA ASP A 353 -16.01 -2.02 -17.59
C ASP A 353 -14.93 -1.44 -16.68
N TYR A 354 -14.36 -2.28 -15.81
CA TYR A 354 -13.26 -1.86 -14.93
C TYR A 354 -11.99 -1.52 -15.73
N ILE A 355 -11.58 -2.39 -16.65
CA ILE A 355 -10.39 -2.18 -17.49
C ILE A 355 -10.56 -0.98 -18.43
N ALA A 356 -11.76 -0.73 -18.97
CA ALA A 356 -12.03 0.47 -19.76
C ALA A 356 -11.76 1.76 -18.95
N ARG A 357 -12.19 1.82 -17.68
CA ARG A 357 -11.86 2.95 -16.79
C ARG A 357 -10.37 3.04 -16.51
N MET A 358 -9.66 1.93 -16.33
CA MET A 358 -8.21 1.95 -16.09
C MET A 358 -7.42 2.38 -17.34
N MET A 359 -7.87 1.98 -18.53
CA MET A 359 -7.30 2.44 -19.80
C MET A 359 -7.49 3.95 -20.01
N ASP A 360 -8.63 4.52 -19.59
CA ASP A 360 -8.85 5.96 -19.58
C ASP A 360 -7.97 6.66 -18.53
N TYR A 361 -7.96 6.13 -17.30
CA TYR A 361 -7.12 6.65 -16.22
C TYR A 361 -5.62 6.69 -16.59
N ALA A 362 -5.12 5.66 -17.28
CA ALA A 362 -3.75 5.64 -17.79
C ALA A 362 -3.45 6.78 -18.78
N LYS A 363 -4.45 7.19 -19.57
CA LYS A 363 -4.34 8.25 -20.57
C LYS A 363 -4.43 9.64 -19.95
N THR A 364 -5.43 9.84 -19.09
CA THR A 364 -5.90 11.18 -18.70
C THR A 364 -5.93 11.40 -17.19
N GLY A 365 -6.00 10.34 -16.40
CA GLY A 365 -6.23 10.43 -14.95
C GLY A 365 -4.98 10.52 -14.09
N GLN A 366 -3.93 9.75 -14.40
CA GLN A 366 -2.68 9.81 -13.64
C GLN A 366 -1.90 11.09 -13.97
N LEU A 367 -1.41 11.77 -12.91
CA LEU A 367 -0.54 12.95 -13.03
C LEU A 367 0.72 12.62 -13.83
N ARG A 368 1.15 13.54 -14.70
CA ARG A 368 2.39 13.46 -15.48
C ARG A 368 3.26 14.68 -15.24
N SER A 369 4.57 14.52 -15.40
CA SER A 369 5.51 15.64 -15.27
C SER A 369 5.28 16.68 -16.39
N PRO A 370 5.35 18.00 -16.09
CA PRO A 370 5.19 19.03 -17.11
C PRO A 370 6.20 18.88 -18.25
N GLY A 371 5.72 18.78 -19.49
CA GLY A 371 6.58 18.65 -20.68
C GLY A 371 7.11 17.24 -20.96
N TYR A 372 6.73 16.24 -20.16
CA TYR A 372 7.14 14.84 -20.33
C TYR A 372 5.93 13.91 -20.37
N THR A 373 6.16 12.68 -20.83
CA THR A 373 5.15 11.61 -20.79
C THR A 373 5.18 10.83 -19.48
N ASN A 374 6.25 10.90 -18.68
CA ASN A 374 6.37 10.08 -17.47
C ASN A 374 5.27 10.41 -16.44
N TYR A 375 4.71 9.37 -15.83
CA TYR A 375 3.88 9.51 -14.64
C TYR A 375 4.66 10.15 -13.50
N ALA A 376 3.94 10.86 -12.65
CA ALA A 376 4.46 11.53 -11.46
C ALA A 376 3.41 11.50 -10.35
N ARG A 377 3.82 11.89 -9.15
CA ARG A 377 3.01 11.86 -7.93
C ARG A 377 2.70 13.24 -7.38
N THR A 378 1.64 13.35 -6.58
CA THR A 378 1.37 14.53 -5.75
C THR A 378 2.18 14.51 -4.45
N THR A 379 2.67 13.33 -4.05
CA THR A 379 3.40 13.10 -2.79
C THR A 379 4.85 12.64 -3.00
N PRO A 380 5.79 13.01 -2.10
CA PRO A 380 5.63 13.96 -0.98
C PRO A 380 5.58 15.43 -1.42
N GLU A 381 5.90 15.70 -2.68
CA GLU A 381 5.75 17.01 -3.33
C GLU A 381 5.22 16.81 -4.76
N VAL A 382 4.47 17.78 -5.28
CA VAL A 382 3.83 17.66 -6.60
C VAL A 382 4.87 17.49 -7.69
N TYR A 383 4.60 16.57 -8.62
CA TYR A 383 5.50 16.13 -9.68
C TYR A 383 6.74 15.36 -9.19
N THR A 384 6.70 14.75 -7.99
CA THR A 384 7.74 13.78 -7.62
C THR A 384 7.66 12.58 -8.55
N VAL A 385 8.78 12.20 -9.14
CA VAL A 385 8.87 11.04 -10.04
C VAL A 385 9.47 9.87 -9.29
N TRP A 386 8.69 8.83 -9.04
CA TRP A 386 9.17 7.60 -8.38
C TRP A 386 9.51 6.56 -9.43
N VAL A 387 10.66 5.91 -9.29
CA VAL A 387 11.07 4.83 -10.22
C VAL A 387 10.07 3.67 -10.19
N ASP A 388 9.45 3.41 -9.05
CA ASP A 388 8.41 2.41 -8.86
C ASP A 388 7.28 2.53 -9.89
N ASP A 389 6.90 3.76 -10.25
CA ASP A 389 5.83 4.05 -11.21
C ASP A 389 6.15 3.57 -12.63
N MET A 390 7.43 3.27 -12.93
CA MET A 390 7.79 2.54 -14.14
C MET A 390 7.12 1.17 -14.17
N PHE A 391 7.15 0.41 -13.07
CA PHE A 391 6.42 -0.87 -12.98
C PHE A 391 4.93 -0.66 -12.73
N MET A 392 4.53 0.34 -11.94
CA MET A 392 3.11 0.49 -11.62
C MET A 392 2.27 0.90 -12.84
N GLY A 393 2.86 1.59 -13.82
CA GLY A 393 2.17 2.07 -15.02
C GLY A 393 2.54 1.36 -16.32
N ILE A 394 3.84 1.19 -16.63
CA ILE A 394 4.29 0.82 -17.98
C ILE A 394 3.86 -0.61 -18.39
N PRO A 395 3.98 -1.65 -17.55
CA PRO A 395 3.42 -2.96 -17.85
C PRO A 395 1.93 -2.91 -18.20
N PHE A 396 1.14 -2.10 -17.49
CA PHE A 396 -0.29 -1.97 -17.82
C PHE A 396 -0.49 -1.33 -19.19
N LEU A 397 0.26 -0.30 -19.55
CA LEU A 397 0.24 0.30 -20.89
C LEU A 397 0.57 -0.75 -21.98
N VAL A 398 1.57 -1.61 -21.74
CA VAL A 398 1.90 -2.72 -22.65
C VAL A 398 0.72 -3.68 -22.80
N GLN A 399 0.13 -4.13 -21.68
CA GLN A 399 -1.02 -5.04 -21.70
C GLN A 399 -2.23 -4.40 -22.40
N ALA A 400 -2.48 -3.10 -22.20
CA ALA A 400 -3.53 -2.33 -22.86
C ALA A 400 -3.31 -2.23 -24.36
N GLY A 401 -2.07 -2.02 -24.82
CA GLY A 401 -1.72 -2.06 -26.24
C GLY A 401 -1.97 -3.43 -26.88
N LEU A 402 -1.67 -4.50 -26.15
CA LEU A 402 -1.92 -5.88 -26.60
C LEU A 402 -3.40 -6.30 -26.54
N TYR A 403 -4.19 -5.65 -25.68
CA TYR A 403 -5.63 -5.84 -25.56
C TYR A 403 -6.44 -4.99 -26.57
N ALA A 404 -5.87 -3.88 -27.04
CA ALA A 404 -6.54 -2.94 -27.94
C ALA A 404 -7.10 -3.62 -29.20
N ASN A 405 -8.33 -3.21 -29.55
CA ASN A 405 -9.11 -3.77 -30.67
C ASN A 405 -8.76 -3.16 -32.03
N ASP A 406 -8.05 -2.03 -32.04
CA ASP A 406 -7.64 -1.33 -33.26
C ASP A 406 -6.16 -0.90 -33.22
N ALA A 407 -5.61 -0.64 -34.41
CA ALA A 407 -4.19 -0.33 -34.59
C ALA A 407 -3.79 1.03 -34.00
N ALA A 408 -4.69 2.02 -34.01
CA ALA A 408 -4.38 3.36 -33.51
C ALA A 408 -4.28 3.36 -31.98
N GLN A 409 -5.22 2.71 -31.30
CA GLN A 409 -5.21 2.53 -29.86
C GLN A 409 -4.00 1.69 -29.42
N ARG A 410 -3.72 0.58 -30.12
CA ARG A 410 -2.51 -0.23 -29.87
C ARG A 410 -1.25 0.61 -29.96
N LYS A 411 -1.09 1.37 -31.06
CA LYS A 411 0.07 2.23 -31.29
C LYS A 411 0.20 3.27 -30.18
N TRP A 412 -0.90 3.93 -29.80
CA TRP A 412 -0.88 4.93 -28.74
C TRP A 412 -0.32 4.37 -27.42
N PHE A 413 -0.82 3.22 -26.97
CA PHE A 413 -0.39 2.62 -25.70
C PHE A 413 1.08 2.16 -25.73
N LEU A 414 1.53 1.54 -26.83
CA LEU A 414 2.90 1.09 -26.96
C LEU A 414 3.90 2.25 -27.12
N ASP A 415 3.51 3.31 -27.85
CA ASP A 415 4.30 4.54 -27.94
C ASP A 415 4.41 5.22 -26.58
N ASP A 416 3.31 5.32 -25.81
CA ASP A 416 3.32 5.92 -24.47
C ASP A 416 4.21 5.12 -23.51
N ALA A 417 4.08 3.78 -23.49
CA ALA A 417 4.94 2.91 -22.70
C ALA A 417 6.44 3.12 -23.01
N ALA A 418 6.79 3.28 -24.29
CA ALA A 418 8.15 3.52 -24.73
C ALA A 418 8.67 4.92 -24.37
N ASN A 419 7.83 5.95 -24.51
CA ASN A 419 8.19 7.33 -24.19
C ASN A 419 8.33 7.54 -22.68
N GLN A 420 7.41 6.96 -21.88
CA GLN A 420 7.45 6.98 -20.42
C GLN A 420 8.82 6.53 -19.91
N LEU A 421 9.30 5.37 -20.36
CA LEU A 421 10.60 4.81 -19.95
C LEU A 421 11.77 5.78 -20.19
N LEU A 422 11.82 6.39 -21.38
CA LEU A 422 12.88 7.34 -21.72
C LEU A 422 12.76 8.65 -20.95
N ASP A 423 11.53 9.10 -20.67
CA ASP A 423 11.29 10.31 -19.89
C ASP A 423 11.57 10.13 -18.39
N PHE A 424 11.20 8.98 -17.81
CA PHE A 424 11.64 8.58 -16.46
C PHE A 424 13.17 8.63 -16.36
N THR A 425 13.88 8.08 -17.34
CA THR A 425 15.35 8.06 -17.36
C THR A 425 15.93 9.49 -17.29
N LYS A 426 15.28 10.50 -17.87
CA LYS A 426 15.76 11.90 -17.78
C LYS A 426 15.67 12.47 -16.36
N GLN A 427 14.81 11.92 -15.50
CA GLN A 427 14.53 12.43 -14.16
C GLN A 427 15.27 11.64 -13.06
N VAL A 428 15.29 10.32 -13.16
CA VAL A 428 15.72 9.43 -12.07
C VAL A 428 16.99 8.61 -12.35
N TRP A 429 17.54 8.65 -13.57
CA TRP A 429 18.79 7.96 -13.87
C TRP A 429 20.01 8.76 -13.42
N ASP A 430 20.83 8.19 -12.55
CA ASP A 430 22.15 8.73 -12.23
C ASP A 430 23.19 8.14 -13.19
N LYS A 431 23.72 8.99 -14.08
CA LYS A 431 24.74 8.62 -15.08
C LYS A 431 26.08 8.21 -14.47
N ASP A 432 26.42 8.71 -13.29
CA ASP A 432 27.71 8.46 -12.62
C ASP A 432 27.66 7.09 -11.94
N ALA A 433 26.59 6.82 -11.18
CA ALA A 433 26.35 5.53 -10.55
C ALA A 433 25.95 4.44 -11.56
N ARG A 434 25.33 4.85 -12.69
CA ARG A 434 24.64 4.00 -13.66
C ARG A 434 23.57 3.14 -12.97
N LEU A 435 22.77 3.81 -12.14
CA LEU A 435 21.66 3.27 -11.35
C LEU A 435 20.52 4.31 -11.33
N PHE A 436 19.33 3.90 -10.91
CA PHE A 436 18.21 4.80 -10.69
C PHE A 436 18.16 5.27 -9.24
N MET A 437 18.12 6.59 -9.03
CA MET A 437 17.74 7.18 -7.74
C MET A 437 16.28 6.81 -7.46
N HIS A 438 15.92 6.44 -6.23
CA HIS A 438 14.55 5.97 -5.93
C HIS A 438 13.44 6.93 -6.41
N ALA A 439 13.62 8.24 -6.19
CA ALA A 439 12.73 9.25 -6.73
C ALA A 439 13.49 10.52 -7.12
N HIS A 440 12.81 11.41 -7.83
CA HIS A 440 13.26 12.75 -8.16
C HIS A 440 12.24 13.79 -7.64
N TYR A 441 12.71 14.69 -6.77
CA TYR A 441 11.95 15.80 -6.23
C TYR A 441 11.98 16.99 -7.19
N SER A 442 10.82 17.35 -7.75
CA SER A 442 10.70 18.40 -8.76
C SER A 442 11.10 19.78 -8.22
N SER A 443 10.85 20.05 -6.94
CA SER A 443 11.17 21.33 -6.28
C SER A 443 12.63 21.40 -5.82
N ARG A 444 13.31 20.24 -5.72
CA ARG A 444 14.69 20.11 -5.23
C ARG A 444 15.50 19.17 -6.13
N PRO A 445 15.68 19.52 -7.42
CA PRO A 445 16.23 18.62 -8.44
C PRO A 445 17.70 18.23 -8.20
N GLN A 446 18.42 18.95 -7.34
CA GLN A 446 19.80 18.66 -6.95
C GLN A 446 19.93 17.49 -5.94
N VAL A 447 18.84 17.09 -5.30
CA VAL A 447 18.85 16.03 -4.28
C VAL A 447 19.04 14.68 -4.97
N LYS A 448 20.05 13.92 -4.51
CA LYS A 448 20.29 12.54 -4.96
C LYS A 448 19.74 11.56 -3.92
N LEU A 449 18.65 10.89 -4.27
CA LEU A 449 18.05 9.87 -3.40
C LEU A 449 18.80 8.53 -3.49
N PRO A 450 18.77 7.69 -2.43
CA PRO A 450 19.43 6.39 -2.42
C PRO A 450 19.00 5.44 -3.56
N TYR A 451 19.92 4.58 -4.01
CA TYR A 451 19.68 3.58 -5.06
C TYR A 451 19.04 2.32 -4.48
N TRP A 452 17.76 2.44 -4.13
CA TRP A 452 17.01 1.36 -3.52
C TRP A 452 16.80 0.19 -4.50
N SER A 453 17.06 -1.03 -4.03
CA SER A 453 17.11 -2.26 -4.81
C SER A 453 15.80 -2.55 -5.55
N ARG A 454 14.68 -2.60 -4.83
CA ARG A 454 13.39 -2.94 -5.44
C ARG A 454 12.90 -1.89 -6.43
N ALA A 455 13.08 -0.60 -6.16
CA ALA A 455 12.78 0.46 -7.13
C ALA A 455 13.60 0.31 -8.43
N ASN A 456 14.91 0.05 -8.32
CA ASN A 456 15.75 -0.26 -9.48
C ASN A 456 15.28 -1.54 -10.21
N GLY A 457 14.78 -2.53 -9.45
CA GLY A 457 14.12 -3.71 -9.98
C GLY A 457 12.92 -3.34 -10.84
N TRP A 458 12.01 -2.51 -10.33
CA TRP A 458 10.84 -2.04 -11.08
C TRP A 458 11.20 -1.34 -12.39
N ALA A 459 12.28 -0.55 -12.41
CA ALA A 459 12.79 0.04 -13.64
C ALA A 459 13.18 -1.03 -14.68
N ILE A 460 14.04 -1.99 -14.31
CA ILE A 460 14.53 -2.98 -15.28
C ILE A 460 13.42 -3.95 -15.71
N TRP A 461 12.47 -4.25 -14.82
CA TRP A 461 11.30 -5.03 -15.17
C TRP A 461 10.52 -4.33 -16.28
N ALA A 462 10.13 -3.07 -16.07
CA ALA A 462 9.39 -2.29 -17.05
C ALA A 462 10.13 -2.19 -18.40
N MET A 463 11.45 -2.03 -18.38
CA MET A 463 12.27 -2.06 -19.61
C MET A 463 12.10 -3.35 -20.39
N THR A 464 12.16 -4.50 -19.72
CA THR A 464 12.01 -5.80 -20.41
C THR A 464 10.60 -6.02 -20.94
N GLU A 465 9.55 -5.55 -20.25
CA GLU A 465 8.16 -5.64 -20.74
C GLU A 465 8.00 -4.86 -22.06
N VAL A 466 8.51 -3.63 -22.11
CA VAL A 466 8.48 -2.80 -23.31
C VAL A 466 9.28 -3.44 -24.44
N LEU A 467 10.50 -3.91 -24.18
CA LEU A 467 11.34 -4.54 -25.19
C LEU A 467 10.76 -5.85 -25.75
N MET A 468 10.00 -6.62 -24.95
CA MET A 468 9.31 -7.82 -25.45
C MET A 468 8.09 -7.47 -26.31
N ALA A 469 7.44 -6.34 -26.07
CA ALA A 469 6.20 -5.95 -26.75
C ALA A 469 6.43 -5.11 -28.02
N LEU A 470 7.52 -4.33 -28.07
CA LEU A 470 7.83 -3.48 -29.22
C LEU A 470 8.50 -4.26 -30.36
N PRO A 471 8.17 -3.96 -31.62
CA PRO A 471 8.95 -4.45 -32.75
C PRO A 471 10.35 -3.78 -32.77
N PRO A 472 11.40 -4.47 -33.24
CA PRO A 472 12.76 -3.92 -33.33
C PRO A 472 12.88 -2.61 -34.14
N GLU A 473 11.97 -2.40 -35.09
CA GLU A 473 11.89 -1.22 -35.95
C GLU A 473 11.28 0.00 -35.25
N HIS A 474 10.68 -0.18 -34.07
CA HIS A 474 10.08 0.92 -33.32
C HIS A 474 11.14 2.01 -33.02
N PRO A 475 10.85 3.31 -33.23
CA PRO A 475 11.86 4.37 -33.14
C PRO A 475 12.59 4.46 -31.80
N ARG A 476 11.93 4.04 -30.71
CA ARG A 476 12.50 4.04 -29.35
C ARG A 476 13.23 2.75 -28.97
N TYR A 477 13.07 1.66 -29.73
CA TYR A 477 13.56 0.32 -29.36
C TYR A 477 15.06 0.30 -29.07
N LYS A 478 15.86 0.85 -30.00
CA LYS A 478 17.33 0.85 -29.88
C LYS A 478 17.84 1.63 -28.67
N ALA A 479 17.21 2.78 -28.36
CA ALA A 479 17.58 3.59 -27.21
C ALA A 479 17.26 2.86 -25.89
N ILE A 480 16.08 2.24 -25.79
CA ILE A 480 15.68 1.45 -24.62
C ILE A 480 16.59 0.24 -24.45
N LEU A 481 16.90 -0.47 -25.53
CA LEU A 481 17.80 -1.63 -25.50
C LEU A 481 19.22 -1.24 -25.05
N ALA A 482 19.74 -0.11 -25.51
CA ALA A 482 21.03 0.41 -25.09
C ALA A 482 21.05 0.73 -23.60
N LEU A 483 20.03 1.42 -23.08
CA LEU A 483 19.89 1.71 -21.65
C LEU A 483 19.78 0.42 -20.82
N TYR A 484 18.95 -0.53 -21.24
CA TYR A 484 18.81 -1.83 -20.57
C TYR A 484 20.14 -2.59 -20.48
N ARG A 485 20.94 -2.60 -21.55
CA ARG A 485 22.28 -3.22 -21.58
C ARG A 485 23.26 -2.51 -20.65
N ASP A 486 23.21 -1.18 -20.63
CA ASP A 486 24.05 -0.36 -19.77
C ASP A 486 23.74 -0.60 -18.29
N PHE A 487 22.45 -0.61 -17.95
CA PHE A 487 21.96 -0.87 -16.61
C PHE A 487 22.26 -2.30 -16.16
N SER A 488 21.97 -3.30 -17.01
CA SER A 488 22.30 -4.71 -16.73
C SER A 488 23.79 -4.88 -16.44
N SER A 489 24.66 -4.25 -17.23
CA SER A 489 26.11 -4.31 -17.02
C SER A 489 26.54 -3.61 -15.73
N SER A 490 25.85 -2.53 -15.33
CA SER A 490 26.08 -1.84 -14.07
C SER A 490 25.75 -2.74 -12.88
N LEU A 491 24.58 -3.39 -12.90
CA LEU A 491 24.10 -4.27 -11.84
C LEU A 491 25.05 -5.45 -11.58
N VAL A 492 25.70 -6.01 -12.59
CA VAL A 492 26.71 -7.09 -12.41
C VAL A 492 27.81 -6.67 -11.44
N ARG A 493 28.20 -5.38 -11.41
CA ARG A 493 29.26 -4.87 -10.51
C ARG A 493 28.86 -4.89 -9.04
N TYR A 494 27.56 -4.89 -8.76
CA TYR A 494 27.00 -4.81 -7.41
C TYR A 494 26.44 -6.15 -6.91
N GLN A 495 26.59 -7.24 -7.67
CA GLN A 495 26.18 -8.57 -7.21
C GLN A 495 27.16 -9.05 -6.13
N SER A 496 26.64 -9.42 -4.97
CA SER A 496 27.45 -9.93 -3.86
C SER A 496 28.12 -11.27 -4.22
N PRO A 497 29.18 -11.68 -3.50
CA PRO A 497 29.80 -12.99 -3.64
C PRO A 497 28.82 -14.16 -3.49
N GLU A 498 27.74 -14.01 -2.74
CA GLU A 498 26.69 -15.00 -2.50
C GLU A 498 25.63 -14.98 -3.61
N GLY A 499 25.55 -13.90 -4.39
CA GLY A 499 24.63 -13.78 -5.55
C GLY A 499 23.50 -12.77 -5.37
N PHE A 500 23.34 -12.21 -4.17
CA PHE A 500 22.34 -11.20 -3.87
C PHE A 500 22.72 -9.82 -4.40
N TRP A 501 21.74 -8.93 -4.43
CA TRP A 501 21.95 -7.48 -4.38
C TRP A 501 21.50 -6.93 -3.03
N HIS A 502 22.19 -5.90 -2.57
CA HIS A 502 21.88 -5.22 -1.31
C HIS A 502 20.67 -4.27 -1.44
N ASN A 503 19.92 -4.05 -0.36
CA ASN A 503 18.75 -3.16 -0.31
C ASN A 503 19.09 -1.75 -0.79
N VAL A 504 20.25 -1.22 -0.42
CA VAL A 504 20.88 -0.06 -1.07
C VAL A 504 22.02 -0.58 -1.94
N ILE A 505 21.83 -0.56 -3.26
CA ILE A 505 22.65 -1.36 -4.21
C ILE A 505 24.14 -1.06 -4.11
N ASN A 506 24.50 0.21 -3.93
CA ASN A 506 25.90 0.66 -3.92
C ASN A 506 26.55 0.64 -2.52
N ARG A 507 25.96 -0.11 -1.59
CA ARG A 507 26.43 -0.24 -0.20
C ARG A 507 26.50 -1.72 0.18
N ASP A 508 27.70 -2.23 0.36
CA ASP A 508 27.94 -3.62 0.78
C ASP A 508 27.59 -3.85 2.27
N ASP A 509 27.56 -2.78 3.07
CA ASP A 509 27.08 -2.79 4.46
C ASP A 509 25.54 -2.75 4.59
N SER A 510 24.81 -2.61 3.48
CA SER A 510 23.34 -2.72 3.47
C SER A 510 22.92 -4.19 3.58
N PRO A 511 21.78 -4.52 4.21
CA PRO A 511 21.24 -5.88 4.17
C PRO A 511 21.01 -6.36 2.73
N VAL A 512 21.19 -7.66 2.48
CA VAL A 512 20.77 -8.28 1.21
C VAL A 512 19.25 -8.29 1.09
N GLU A 513 18.72 -8.16 -0.13
CA GLU A 513 17.28 -7.99 -0.35
C GLU A 513 16.77 -8.88 -1.49
N VAL A 514 15.80 -9.74 -1.18
CA VAL A 514 15.37 -10.82 -2.07
C VAL A 514 14.53 -10.32 -3.24
N SER A 515 13.66 -9.33 -3.05
CA SER A 515 12.76 -8.89 -4.13
C SER A 515 13.53 -8.27 -5.29
N GLY A 516 14.42 -7.31 -5.04
CA GLY A 516 15.29 -6.72 -6.05
C GLY A 516 16.20 -7.75 -6.70
N THR A 517 16.81 -8.65 -5.92
CA THR A 517 17.62 -9.76 -6.44
C THR A 517 16.83 -10.62 -7.43
N ALA A 518 15.59 -10.98 -7.10
CA ALA A 518 14.71 -11.74 -7.96
C ALA A 518 14.37 -10.97 -9.25
N ILE A 519 14.06 -9.68 -9.16
CA ILE A 519 13.72 -8.86 -10.33
C ILE A 519 14.93 -8.69 -11.27
N PHE A 520 16.13 -8.43 -10.74
CA PHE A 520 17.35 -8.34 -11.54
C PHE A 520 17.65 -9.66 -12.24
N THR A 521 17.55 -10.78 -11.51
CA THR A 521 17.73 -12.13 -12.04
C THR A 521 16.75 -12.41 -13.17
N MET A 522 15.46 -12.13 -12.95
CA MET A 522 14.39 -12.28 -13.93
C MET A 522 14.66 -11.46 -15.19
N ALA A 523 14.98 -10.18 -15.03
CA ALA A 523 15.19 -9.27 -16.15
C ALA A 523 16.44 -9.63 -16.96
N MET A 524 17.53 -10.08 -16.31
CA MET A 524 18.72 -10.56 -17.02
C MET A 524 18.48 -11.91 -17.70
N ALA A 525 17.69 -12.83 -17.10
CA ALA A 525 17.28 -14.08 -17.74
C ALA A 525 16.50 -13.83 -19.04
N ARG A 526 15.56 -12.87 -19.02
CA ARG A 526 14.88 -12.38 -20.23
C ARG A 526 15.89 -11.86 -21.26
N GLY A 527 16.87 -11.07 -20.84
CA GLY A 527 17.90 -10.53 -21.73
C GLY A 527 18.73 -11.60 -22.42
N VAL A 528 19.13 -12.66 -21.71
CA VAL A 528 19.82 -13.81 -22.31
C VAL A 528 18.89 -14.53 -23.29
N ARG A 529 17.64 -14.81 -22.88
CA ARG A 529 16.66 -15.53 -23.69
C ARG A 529 16.32 -14.84 -25.02
N MET A 530 16.22 -13.51 -24.97
CA MET A 530 15.88 -12.66 -26.11
C MET A 530 17.10 -12.23 -26.94
N GLY A 531 18.32 -12.65 -26.57
CA GLY A 531 19.55 -12.26 -27.28
C GLY A 531 19.95 -10.79 -27.07
N TRP A 532 19.40 -10.13 -26.06
CA TRP A 532 19.76 -8.76 -25.70
C TRP A 532 21.08 -8.70 -24.95
N LEU A 533 21.39 -9.73 -24.16
CA LEU A 533 22.62 -9.83 -23.36
C LEU A 533 23.51 -10.96 -23.85
N ASP A 534 24.82 -10.80 -23.69
CA ASP A 534 25.78 -11.86 -24.02
C ASP A 534 25.58 -13.09 -23.12
N LYS A 535 25.30 -14.23 -23.73
CA LYS A 535 24.95 -15.48 -23.02
C LYS A 535 26.09 -15.93 -22.10
N LYS A 536 27.35 -15.86 -22.55
CA LYS A 536 28.50 -16.35 -21.77
C LYS A 536 28.75 -15.49 -20.52
N LYS A 537 28.58 -14.17 -20.65
CA LYS A 537 28.76 -13.22 -19.56
C LYS A 537 27.61 -13.27 -18.55
N PHE A 538 26.36 -13.33 -19.02
CA PHE A 538 25.21 -13.11 -18.13
C PHE A 538 24.56 -14.40 -17.60
N THR A 539 24.72 -15.56 -18.24
CA THR A 539 24.18 -16.83 -17.68
C THR A 539 24.71 -17.11 -16.28
N PRO A 540 26.03 -17.01 -15.99
CA PRO A 540 26.53 -17.25 -14.64
C PRO A 540 25.98 -16.27 -13.59
N VAL A 541 25.76 -15.01 -13.98
CA VAL A 541 25.16 -13.97 -13.11
C VAL A 541 23.72 -14.33 -12.75
N VAL A 542 22.93 -14.74 -13.75
CA VAL A 542 21.53 -15.16 -13.57
C VAL A 542 21.44 -16.40 -12.70
N GLU A 543 22.25 -17.43 -12.97
CA GLU A 543 22.24 -18.66 -12.17
C GLU A 543 22.64 -18.41 -10.72
N LYS A 544 23.60 -17.51 -10.50
CA LYS A 544 24.04 -17.12 -9.16
C LYS A 544 22.95 -16.34 -8.42
N GLY A 545 22.29 -15.39 -9.09
CA GLY A 545 21.16 -14.66 -8.54
C GLY A 545 19.99 -15.58 -8.20
N TRP A 546 19.69 -16.56 -9.08
CA TRP A 546 18.65 -17.56 -8.80
C TRP A 546 19.01 -18.45 -7.60
N LYS A 547 20.25 -18.92 -7.48
CA LYS A 547 20.69 -19.72 -6.31
C LYS A 547 20.51 -18.96 -5.01
N ALA A 548 20.87 -17.66 -5.00
CA ALA A 548 20.69 -16.79 -3.84
C ALA A 548 19.20 -16.58 -3.52
N THR A 549 18.36 -16.30 -4.52
CA THR A 549 16.90 -16.19 -4.29
C THR A 549 16.29 -17.50 -3.79
N ALA A 550 16.65 -18.63 -4.39
CA ALA A 550 16.11 -19.94 -4.04
C ALA A 550 16.55 -20.42 -2.65
N SER A 551 17.70 -19.97 -2.14
CA SER A 551 18.13 -20.30 -0.77
C SER A 551 17.30 -19.61 0.32
N GLU A 552 16.44 -18.66 -0.05
CA GLU A 552 15.52 -17.95 0.85
C GLU A 552 14.07 -18.44 0.69
N ILE A 553 13.86 -19.59 0.03
CA ILE A 553 12.57 -20.26 -0.11
C ILE A 553 12.59 -21.54 0.73
N ASP A 554 11.74 -21.57 1.75
CA ASP A 554 11.55 -22.76 2.59
C ASP A 554 10.69 -23.82 1.90
N ASP A 555 10.75 -25.04 2.42
CA ASP A 555 9.98 -26.18 1.88
C ASP A 555 8.47 -25.99 1.93
N ASP A 556 7.96 -25.19 2.86
CA ASP A 556 6.54 -24.86 2.95
C ASP A 556 6.10 -23.77 1.97
N GLY A 557 7.05 -23.12 1.29
CA GLY A 557 6.86 -22.00 0.36
C GLY A 557 7.08 -20.62 0.97
N THR A 558 7.54 -20.52 2.22
CA THR A 558 7.86 -19.24 2.86
C THR A 558 9.04 -18.58 2.16
N VAL A 559 8.94 -17.28 1.90
CA VAL A 559 10.03 -16.49 1.30
C VAL A 559 10.55 -15.46 2.29
N HIS A 560 11.85 -15.52 2.58
CA HIS A 560 12.51 -14.65 3.56
C HIS A 560 13.09 -13.37 2.94
N LYS A 561 13.53 -12.46 3.81
CA LYS A 561 14.34 -11.27 3.47
C LYS A 561 13.73 -10.38 2.38
N ILE A 562 12.41 -10.20 2.43
CA ILE A 562 11.72 -9.22 1.61
C ILE A 562 11.58 -7.93 2.42
N CYS A 563 12.16 -6.84 1.90
CA CYS A 563 12.02 -5.53 2.51
C CYS A 563 10.56 -5.06 2.42
N VAL A 564 9.99 -4.48 3.47
CA VAL A 564 8.60 -3.98 3.47
C VAL A 564 8.40 -2.79 2.51
N GLY A 565 7.15 -2.45 2.18
CA GLY A 565 6.80 -1.17 1.55
C GLY A 565 7.57 0.01 2.15
N THR A 566 8.22 0.79 1.28
CA THR A 566 9.23 1.79 1.66
C THR A 566 9.00 3.07 0.88
N MET A 567 8.93 4.20 1.57
CA MET A 567 8.73 5.51 0.95
C MET A 567 10.04 6.08 0.38
N CYS A 568 9.97 7.18 -0.35
CA CYS A 568 11.17 7.93 -0.75
C CYS A 568 11.68 8.79 0.44
N SER A 569 13.00 8.80 0.65
CA SER A 569 13.69 9.59 1.66
C SER A 569 15.10 9.92 1.18
N GLU A 570 15.63 11.04 1.65
CA GLU A 570 17.03 11.43 1.42
C GLU A 570 17.98 10.72 2.39
N ASP A 571 17.47 10.31 3.55
CA ASP A 571 18.26 9.63 4.57
C ASP A 571 18.50 8.17 4.16
N VAL A 572 19.75 7.84 3.80
CA VAL A 572 20.12 6.47 3.48
C VAL A 572 19.83 5.52 4.65
N ASN A 573 19.93 5.98 5.90
CA ASN A 573 19.65 5.14 7.08
C ASN A 573 18.19 4.71 7.14
N TYR A 574 17.26 5.50 6.59
CA TYR A 574 15.87 5.08 6.45
C TYR A 574 15.77 3.76 5.67
N TYR A 575 16.55 3.61 4.59
CA TYR A 575 16.63 2.38 3.79
C TYR A 575 17.40 1.26 4.50
N MET A 576 18.52 1.59 5.14
CA MET A 576 19.36 0.60 5.83
C MET A 576 18.62 -0.12 6.96
N HIS A 577 17.67 0.57 7.62
CA HIS A 577 16.93 0.06 8.78
C HIS A 577 15.48 -0.32 8.47
N ARG A 578 15.09 -0.45 7.19
CA ARG A 578 13.75 -0.94 6.86
C ARG A 578 13.57 -2.37 7.39
N PRO A 579 12.39 -2.69 7.96
CA PRO A 579 12.08 -4.06 8.33
C PRO A 579 12.04 -4.98 7.13
N PHE A 580 12.43 -6.23 7.36
CA PHE A 580 12.30 -7.34 6.42
C PHE A 580 11.35 -8.36 7.02
N TYR A 581 10.47 -8.90 6.19
CA TYR A 581 9.44 -9.83 6.63
C TYR A 581 9.38 -11.06 5.73
N ASP A 582 8.91 -12.15 6.31
CA ASP A 582 8.63 -13.40 5.62
C ASP A 582 7.27 -13.31 4.90
N ASP A 583 7.17 -13.83 3.68
CA ASP A 583 5.95 -13.76 2.85
C ASP A 583 5.46 -12.33 2.59
N ASP A 584 6.33 -11.33 2.59
CA ASP A 584 5.94 -10.01 2.14
C ASP A 584 5.66 -10.06 0.62
N THR A 585 4.39 -9.83 0.26
CA THR A 585 3.93 -9.97 -1.11
C THR A 585 4.52 -8.92 -2.05
N HIS A 586 5.15 -7.85 -1.56
CA HIS A 586 5.92 -6.91 -2.39
C HIS A 586 7.06 -7.61 -3.15
N GLY A 587 7.56 -8.77 -2.66
CA GLY A 587 8.62 -9.55 -3.28
C GLY A 587 8.24 -10.94 -3.80
N SER A 588 7.23 -11.60 -3.21
CA SER A 588 6.92 -13.01 -3.54
C SER A 588 6.60 -13.23 -5.02
N PHE A 589 5.87 -12.31 -5.66
CA PHE A 589 5.57 -12.47 -7.09
C PHE A 589 6.80 -12.29 -7.98
N ALA A 590 7.74 -11.43 -7.58
CA ALA A 590 9.01 -11.27 -8.29
C ALA A 590 9.84 -12.56 -8.27
N VAL A 591 9.82 -13.28 -7.14
CA VAL A 591 10.47 -14.59 -7.01
C VAL A 591 9.85 -15.63 -7.95
N ILE A 592 8.51 -15.68 -8.03
CA ILE A 592 7.81 -16.58 -8.97
C ILE A 592 8.20 -16.26 -10.42
N PHE A 593 8.18 -14.98 -10.81
CA PHE A 593 8.60 -14.55 -12.14
C PHE A 593 10.07 -14.83 -12.45
N ALA A 594 10.97 -14.67 -11.47
CA ALA A 594 12.37 -15.03 -11.61
C ALA A 594 12.54 -16.52 -11.89
N GLY A 595 11.89 -17.39 -11.12
CA GLY A 595 11.98 -18.84 -11.35
C GLY A 595 11.46 -19.24 -12.72
N MET A 596 10.35 -18.64 -13.17
CA MET A 596 9.81 -18.90 -14.51
C MET A 596 10.79 -18.50 -15.63
N GLU A 597 11.37 -17.30 -15.58
CA GLU A 597 12.28 -16.84 -16.64
C GLU A 597 13.65 -17.54 -16.59
N VAL A 598 14.14 -17.90 -15.41
CA VAL A 598 15.36 -18.73 -15.27
C VAL A 598 15.13 -20.11 -15.87
N GLN A 599 14.00 -20.76 -15.58
CA GLN A 599 13.67 -22.05 -16.21
C GLN A 599 13.61 -21.93 -17.74
N LYS A 600 12.90 -20.93 -18.26
CA LYS A 600 12.79 -20.70 -19.72
C LYS A 600 14.16 -20.50 -20.36
N MET A 601 15.07 -19.77 -19.68
CA MET A 601 16.44 -19.61 -20.11
C MET A 601 17.15 -20.97 -20.17
N LEU A 602 17.12 -21.75 -19.08
CA LEU A 602 17.78 -23.07 -19.01
C LEU A 602 17.25 -24.04 -20.09
N ASP A 603 15.94 -24.05 -20.34
CA ASP A 603 15.33 -24.93 -21.35
C ASP A 603 15.71 -24.54 -22.77
N GLN A 604 15.87 -23.24 -23.06
CA GLN A 604 16.40 -22.78 -24.34
C GLN A 604 17.86 -23.20 -24.52
N GLN A 605 18.66 -23.20 -23.45
CA GLN A 605 20.05 -23.62 -23.50
C GLN A 605 20.22 -25.11 -23.74
N LYS A 606 19.31 -25.96 -23.24
CA LYS A 606 19.31 -27.41 -23.53
C LYS A 606 18.97 -27.73 -24.99
N LYS A 607 18.30 -26.81 -25.71
CA LYS A 607 17.91 -26.97 -27.11
C LYS A 607 18.96 -26.46 -28.11
N GLN A 608 19.95 -25.71 -27.64
CA GLN A 608 21.05 -25.13 -28.42
C GLN A 608 22.31 -25.96 -28.19
#